data_AF-A0AAW1W7J0-F1
#
_entry.id   AF-A0AAW1W7J0-F1
#
_cell.length_a   1.000
_cell.length_b   1.000
_cell.length_c   1.000
_cell.angle_alpha   90.00
_cell.angle_beta   90.00
_cell.angle_gamma   90.00
#
_symmetry.space_group_name_H-M   'P 1'
#
loop_
_entity.id
_entity.type
_entity.pdbx_description
1 polymer ?
#
loop_
_entity_poly.entity_id
_entity_poly.type
_entity_poly.pdbx_seq_one_letter_code
_entity_poly.pdbx_strand_id
1 'polypeptide(L)'
;MSIKLDFPLLDVAGKNYLDWSQDIQNHLDAQGLLDVIYEEDNREIPVTREMNAKATILFRRHMSDSMESEFVAVSSPKELWDSLKDRFDHQKTIWLPEARHDWLNLRFQDFKSVTEYNAEVCRIRALLQYCGEQLTDNDLLEKTYTTFPSSDNLLQK
;
A
#
# COMPACT_ATOMS: atom_id res chain seq x y z
N MET A 1 4.75 3.13 -28.82
CA MET A 1 3.40 3.44 -28.30
C MET A 1 3.47 3.15 -26.82
N SER A 2 3.46 4.16 -25.95
CA SER A 2 3.54 3.92 -24.50
C SER A 2 2.20 3.37 -24.04
N ILE A 3 2.19 2.15 -23.49
CA ILE A 3 0.99 1.58 -22.89
C ILE A 3 0.69 2.45 -21.66
N LYS A 4 -0.39 3.22 -21.71
CA LYS A 4 -0.87 3.96 -20.54
C LYS A 4 -1.35 2.93 -19.52
N LEU A 5 -0.78 2.96 -18.32
CA LEU A 5 -1.24 2.15 -17.20
C LEU A 5 -2.44 2.84 -16.55
N ASP A 6 -3.37 2.03 -16.04
CA ASP A 6 -4.56 2.50 -15.35
C ASP A 6 -4.23 3.04 -13.93
N PHE A 7 -3.22 2.45 -13.29
CA PHE A 7 -2.65 2.83 -11.99
C PHE A 7 -1.16 2.40 -11.92
N PRO A 8 -0.37 2.90 -10.95
CA PRO A 8 1.08 2.64 -10.87
C PRO A 8 1.45 1.15 -10.82
N LEU A 9 2.68 0.84 -11.25
CA LEU A 9 3.24 -0.51 -11.09
C LEU A 9 3.50 -0.82 -9.61
N LEU A 10 3.42 -2.09 -9.23
CA LEU A 10 3.86 -2.55 -7.91
C LEU A 10 5.37 -2.33 -7.75
N ASP A 11 5.74 -1.58 -6.73
CA ASP A 11 7.13 -1.35 -6.35
C ASP A 11 7.76 -2.61 -5.74
N VAL A 12 9.03 -2.87 -6.08
CA VAL A 12 9.77 -4.07 -5.62
C VAL A 12 9.90 -4.12 -4.11
N ALA A 13 10.05 -2.95 -3.47
CA ALA A 13 10.14 -2.86 -2.03
C ALA A 13 8.76 -2.86 -1.36
N GLY A 14 7.66 -2.93 -2.13
CA GLY A 14 6.30 -3.01 -1.61
C GLY A 14 5.73 -1.69 -1.12
N LYS A 15 6.41 -0.55 -1.32
CA LYS A 15 6.02 0.73 -0.70
C LYS A 15 4.61 1.18 -1.05
N ASN A 16 4.14 0.84 -2.25
CA ASN A 16 2.78 1.13 -2.72
C ASN A 16 1.88 -0.12 -2.75
N TYR A 17 2.26 -1.22 -2.08
CA TYR A 17 1.51 -2.48 -2.12
C TYR A 17 0.05 -2.29 -1.70
N LEU A 18 -0.21 -1.46 -0.69
CA LEU A 18 -1.57 -1.19 -0.22
C LEU A 18 -2.45 -0.56 -1.30
N ASP A 19 -2.03 0.60 -1.81
CA ASP A 19 -2.75 1.31 -2.87
C ASP A 19 -2.91 0.42 -4.10
N TRP A 20 -1.83 -0.27 -4.50
CA TRP A 20 -1.84 -1.20 -5.62
C TRP A 20 -2.81 -2.37 -5.44
N SER A 21 -2.84 -2.97 -4.25
CA SER A 21 -3.71 -4.11 -3.95
C SER A 21 -5.18 -3.69 -3.99
N GLN A 22 -5.50 -2.49 -3.50
CA GLN A 22 -6.83 -1.92 -3.56
C GLN A 22 -7.25 -1.60 -5.00
N ASP A 23 -6.33 -1.03 -5.80
CA ASP A 23 -6.58 -0.76 -7.22
C ASP A 23 -6.87 -2.05 -8.01
N ILE A 24 -6.11 -3.12 -7.76
CA ILE A 24 -6.36 -4.44 -8.36
C ILE A 24 -7.75 -4.96 -7.96
N GLN A 25 -8.10 -4.92 -6.67
CA GLN A 25 -9.41 -5.39 -6.21
C GLN A 25 -10.54 -4.59 -6.85
N ASN A 26 -10.43 -3.26 -6.90
CA ASN A 26 -11.43 -2.39 -7.53
C ASN A 26 -11.58 -2.69 -9.03
N HIS A 27 -10.47 -2.94 -9.74
CA HIS A 27 -10.50 -3.29 -11.16
C HIS A 27 -11.11 -4.68 -11.44
N LEU A 28 -10.88 -5.65 -10.55
CA LEU A 28 -11.51 -6.97 -10.63
C LEU A 28 -13.01 -6.86 -10.34
N ASP A 29 -13.40 -6.15 -9.29
CA ASP A 29 -14.79 -5.97 -8.89
C ASP A 29 -15.61 -5.27 -9.98
N ALA A 30 -15.07 -4.19 -10.55
CA ALA A 30 -15.70 -3.48 -11.67
C ALA A 30 -15.95 -4.36 -12.91
N GLN A 31 -15.25 -5.50 -13.02
CA GLN A 31 -15.39 -6.47 -14.11
C GLN A 31 -16.13 -7.75 -13.69
N GLY A 32 -16.59 -7.86 -12.44
CA GLY A 32 -17.20 -9.07 -11.90
C GLY A 32 -16.23 -10.24 -11.79
N LEU A 33 -14.94 -9.95 -11.55
CA LEU A 33 -13.86 -10.93 -11.50
C LEU A 33 -13.31 -11.14 -10.08
N LEU A 34 -13.96 -10.60 -9.04
CA LEU A 34 -13.42 -10.62 -7.68
C LEU A 34 -13.20 -12.04 -7.13
N ASP A 35 -14.04 -13.00 -7.53
CA ASP A 35 -13.93 -14.42 -7.14
C ASP A 35 -12.61 -15.09 -7.54
N VAL A 36 -11.87 -14.54 -8.52
CA VAL A 36 -10.57 -15.11 -8.96
C VAL A 36 -9.49 -15.04 -7.88
N ILE A 37 -9.65 -14.16 -6.89
CA ILE A 37 -8.72 -14.00 -5.77
C ILE A 37 -9.28 -14.58 -4.45
N TYR A 38 -10.44 -15.22 -4.48
CA TYR A 38 -11.04 -15.87 -3.31
C TYR A 38 -10.84 -17.39 -3.29
N GLU A 39 -10.87 -17.93 -2.08
CA GLU A 39 -10.93 -19.37 -1.83
C GLU A 39 -12.20 -19.98 -2.42
N GLU A 40 -12.14 -21.24 -2.84
CA GLU A 40 -13.25 -21.89 -3.56
C GLU A 40 -14.58 -21.86 -2.80
N ASP A 41 -14.53 -21.96 -1.49
CA ASP A 41 -15.68 -21.94 -0.58
C ASP A 41 -16.31 -20.54 -0.41
N ASN A 42 -15.56 -19.48 -0.72
CA ASN A 42 -15.96 -18.09 -0.57
C ASN A 42 -16.37 -17.43 -1.91
N ARG A 43 -16.39 -18.19 -3.01
CA ARG A 43 -16.74 -17.66 -4.33
C ARG A 43 -18.25 -17.57 -4.52
N GLU A 44 -18.72 -16.46 -5.08
CA GLU A 44 -20.11 -16.32 -5.49
C GLU A 44 -20.40 -17.04 -6.81
N ILE A 45 -19.45 -17.00 -7.75
CA ILE A 45 -19.54 -17.69 -9.04
C ILE A 45 -18.34 -18.61 -9.32
N PRO A 46 -18.53 -19.69 -10.10
CA PRO A 46 -17.43 -20.54 -10.53
C PRO A 46 -16.41 -19.76 -11.38
N VAL A 47 -15.14 -19.80 -10.99
CA VAL A 47 -14.06 -19.16 -11.74
C VAL A 47 -13.77 -19.94 -13.02
N THR A 48 -13.89 -19.27 -14.16
CA THR A 48 -13.59 -19.85 -15.47
C THR A 48 -12.13 -19.62 -15.88
N ARG A 49 -11.66 -20.38 -16.88
CA ARG A 49 -10.33 -20.16 -17.49
C ARG A 49 -10.18 -18.74 -18.06
N GLU A 50 -11.27 -18.17 -18.60
CA GLU A 50 -11.27 -16.82 -19.15
C GLU A 50 -11.10 -15.76 -18.06
N MET A 51 -11.82 -15.90 -16.94
CA MET A 51 -11.69 -15.01 -15.78
C MET A 51 -10.26 -15.05 -15.23
N ASN A 52 -9.70 -16.25 -15.09
CA ASN A 52 -8.31 -16.42 -14.67
C ASN A 52 -7.33 -15.73 -15.63
N ALA A 53 -7.47 -15.92 -16.95
CA ALA A 53 -6.59 -15.29 -17.92
C ALA A 53 -6.68 -13.75 -17.87
N LYS A 54 -7.90 -13.19 -17.78
CA LYS A 54 -8.12 -11.74 -17.66
C LYS A 54 -7.45 -11.16 -16.41
N ALA A 55 -7.63 -11.81 -15.27
CA ALA A 55 -6.99 -11.40 -14.03
C ALA A 55 -5.46 -11.53 -14.14
N THR A 56 -4.90 -12.64 -14.64
CA THR A 56 -3.45 -12.78 -14.81
C THR A 56 -2.85 -11.66 -15.66
N ILE A 57 -3.51 -11.26 -16.75
CA ILE A 57 -3.06 -10.16 -17.60
C ILE A 57 -3.07 -8.83 -16.83
N LEU A 58 -4.12 -8.56 -16.05
CA LEU A 58 -4.21 -7.35 -15.22
C LEU A 58 -3.05 -7.31 -14.21
N PHE A 59 -2.84 -8.38 -13.46
CA PHE A 59 -1.74 -8.47 -12.49
C PHE A 59 -0.38 -8.23 -13.16
N ARG A 60 -0.08 -8.94 -14.26
CA ARG A 60 1.21 -8.84 -14.97
C ARG A 60 1.43 -7.44 -15.54
N ARG A 61 0.41 -6.80 -16.11
CA ARG A 61 0.49 -5.43 -16.65
C ARG A 61 0.84 -4.40 -15.58
N HIS A 62 0.47 -4.65 -14.32
CA HIS A 62 0.69 -3.76 -13.20
C HIS A 62 1.81 -4.22 -12.26
N MET A 63 2.63 -5.18 -12.66
CA MET A 63 3.85 -5.57 -11.94
C MET A 63 5.09 -4.98 -12.62
N SER A 64 6.11 -4.64 -11.82
CA SER A 64 7.43 -4.33 -12.37
C SER A 64 8.10 -5.59 -12.94
N ASP A 65 9.04 -5.42 -13.89
CA ASP A 65 9.78 -6.53 -14.51
C ASP A 65 10.45 -7.46 -13.48
N SER A 66 10.96 -6.88 -12.39
CA SER A 66 11.56 -7.58 -11.27
C SER A 66 10.55 -8.42 -10.47
N MET A 67 9.35 -7.89 -10.22
CA MET A 67 8.26 -8.67 -9.60
C MET A 67 7.78 -9.78 -10.53
N GLU A 68 7.66 -9.49 -11.83
CA GLU A 68 7.25 -10.47 -12.83
C GLU A 68 8.22 -11.66 -12.88
N SER A 69 9.52 -11.37 -12.82
CA SER A 69 10.59 -12.37 -12.81
C SER A 69 10.55 -13.26 -11.56
N GLU A 70 10.26 -12.69 -10.39
CA GLU A 70 10.17 -13.43 -9.13
C GLU A 70 8.98 -14.39 -9.11
N PHE A 71 7.83 -13.93 -9.60
CA PHE A 71 6.59 -14.73 -9.63
C PHE A 71 6.33 -15.39 -10.99
N VAL A 72 7.36 -15.61 -11.80
CA VAL A 72 7.22 -16.17 -13.17
C VAL A 72 6.59 -17.58 -13.17
N ALA A 73 6.85 -18.38 -12.14
CA ALA A 73 6.31 -19.73 -12.01
C ALA A 73 4.83 -19.76 -11.54
N VAL A 74 4.34 -18.66 -10.97
CA VAL A 74 2.97 -18.58 -10.44
C VAL A 74 1.98 -18.49 -11.59
N SER A 75 1.11 -19.49 -11.67
CA SER A 75 0.25 -19.72 -12.84
C SER A 75 -1.20 -19.27 -12.63
N SER A 76 -1.63 -19.05 -11.39
CA SER A 76 -2.99 -18.61 -11.07
C SER A 76 -3.02 -17.23 -10.41
N PRO A 77 -4.05 -16.39 -10.67
CA PRO A 77 -4.23 -15.11 -9.99
C PRO A 77 -4.36 -15.25 -8.47
N LYS A 78 -5.04 -16.30 -7.99
CA LYS A 78 -5.19 -16.57 -6.55
C LYS A 78 -3.86 -16.80 -5.86
N GLU A 79 -3.05 -17.73 -6.39
CA GLU A 79 -1.74 -18.04 -5.84
C GLU A 79 -0.81 -16.82 -5.87
N LEU A 80 -0.90 -16.00 -6.92
CA LEU A 80 -0.15 -14.75 -7.01
C LEU A 80 -0.60 -13.75 -5.95
N TRP A 81 -1.91 -13.56 -5.81
CA TRP A 81 -2.50 -12.69 -4.80
C TRP A 81 -2.06 -13.08 -3.39
N ASP A 82 -2.14 -14.37 -3.06
CA ASP A 82 -1.72 -14.89 -1.75
C ASP A 82 -0.22 -14.75 -1.54
N SER A 83 0.60 -15.02 -2.56
CA SER A 83 2.06 -14.92 -2.45
C SER A 83 2.52 -13.48 -2.27
N LEU A 84 1.87 -12.53 -2.93
CA LEU A 84 2.09 -11.10 -2.72
C LEU A 84 1.65 -10.70 -1.31
N LYS A 85 0.47 -11.15 -0.88
CA LYS A 85 -0.02 -10.91 0.47
C LYS A 85 0.94 -11.45 1.52
N ASP A 86 1.39 -12.69 1.39
CA ASP A 86 2.34 -13.30 2.31
C ASP A 86 3.64 -12.51 2.37
N ARG A 87 4.23 -12.18 1.21
CA ARG A 87 5.47 -11.40 1.14
C ARG A 87 5.34 -10.04 1.83
N PHE A 88 4.28 -9.29 1.53
CA PHE A 88 4.12 -7.91 1.97
C PHE A 88 3.44 -7.79 3.34
N ASP A 89 2.73 -8.83 3.81
CA ASP A 89 2.27 -8.92 5.20
C ASP A 89 3.45 -9.21 6.14
N HIS A 90 4.40 -10.08 5.75
CA HIS A 90 5.64 -10.26 6.51
C HIS A 90 6.45 -8.97 6.61
N GLN A 91 6.40 -8.12 5.59
CA GLN A 91 7.06 -6.81 5.62
C GLN A 91 6.50 -5.87 6.69
N LYS A 92 5.29 -6.12 7.24
CA LYS A 92 4.83 -5.39 8.45
C LYS A 92 5.82 -5.49 9.59
N THR A 93 6.54 -6.61 9.72
CA THR A 93 7.56 -6.79 10.77
C THR A 93 8.79 -5.89 10.57
N ILE A 94 9.09 -5.51 9.34
CA ILE A 94 10.19 -4.61 8.97
C ILE A 94 9.72 -3.16 8.97
N TRP A 95 8.53 -2.90 8.44
CA TRP A 95 7.97 -1.56 8.33
C TRP A 95 7.47 -1.01 9.64
N LEU A 96 7.00 -1.83 10.58
CA LEU A 96 6.55 -1.32 11.86
C LEU A 96 7.66 -0.58 12.64
N PRO A 97 8.87 -1.14 12.83
CA PRO A 97 9.95 -0.40 13.48
C PRO A 97 10.41 0.82 12.68
N GLU A 98 10.40 0.75 11.33
CA GLU A 98 10.73 1.89 10.47
C GLU A 98 9.70 3.01 10.59
N ALA A 99 8.40 2.70 10.51
CA ALA A 99 7.31 3.66 10.65
C ALA A 99 7.29 4.30 12.04
N ARG A 100 7.57 3.54 13.10
CA ARG A 100 7.74 4.08 14.46
C ARG A 100 8.96 5.01 14.54
N HIS A 101 10.07 4.64 13.89
CA HIS A 101 11.26 5.48 13.83
C HIS A 101 10.99 6.79 13.08
N ASP A 102 10.36 6.71 11.91
CA ASP A 102 9.92 7.87 11.12
C ASP A 102 8.99 8.74 11.95
N TRP A 103 7.99 8.15 12.60
CA TRP A 103 7.07 8.87 13.47
C TRP A 103 7.78 9.57 14.62
N LEU A 104 8.74 8.93 15.30
CA LEU A 104 9.48 9.54 16.40
C LEU A 104 10.36 10.70 15.92
N ASN A 105 11.01 10.56 14.77
CA ASN A 105 12.00 11.51 14.27
C ASN A 105 11.44 12.53 13.27
N LEU A 106 10.17 12.46 12.90
CA LEU A 106 9.53 13.44 12.04
C LEU A 106 9.61 14.84 12.67
N ARG A 107 10.10 15.83 11.91
CA ARG A 107 10.17 17.25 12.31
C ARG A 107 9.74 18.15 11.16
N PHE A 108 9.01 19.21 11.47
CA PHE A 108 8.51 20.14 10.45
C PHE A 108 9.64 20.80 9.65
N GLN A 109 10.74 21.16 10.32
CA GLN A 109 11.91 21.81 9.73
C GLN A 109 12.61 21.01 8.62
N ASP A 110 12.36 19.70 8.52
CA ASP A 110 12.95 18.84 7.49
C ASP A 110 12.20 18.93 6.14
N PHE A 111 11.08 19.67 6.09
CA PHE A 111 10.21 19.82 4.92
C PHE A 111 10.15 21.28 4.45
N LYS A 112 9.92 21.48 3.15
CA LYS A 112 9.88 22.84 2.57
C LYS A 112 8.53 23.53 2.77
N SER A 113 7.48 22.76 3.07
CA SER A 113 6.13 23.27 3.20
C SER A 113 5.27 22.42 4.13
N VAL A 114 4.18 23.02 4.62
CA VAL A 114 3.13 22.31 5.37
C VAL A 114 2.54 21.16 4.57
N THR A 115 2.38 21.32 3.26
CA THR A 115 1.83 20.28 2.39
C THR A 115 2.72 19.05 2.33
N GLU A 116 4.04 19.24 2.18
CA GLU A 116 5.00 18.13 2.17
C GLU A 116 5.04 17.41 3.52
N TYR A 117 5.10 18.16 4.62
CA TYR A 117 5.04 17.59 5.97
C TYR A 117 3.75 16.79 6.20
N ASN A 118 2.59 17.36 5.84
CA ASN A 118 1.30 16.70 6.00
C ASN A 118 1.19 15.42 5.15
N ALA A 119 1.75 15.43 3.93
CA ALA A 119 1.80 14.24 3.09
C ALA A 119 2.59 13.11 3.77
N GLU A 120 3.70 13.45 4.42
CA GLU A 120 4.52 12.48 5.14
C GLU A 120 3.85 11.97 6.43
N VAL A 121 3.16 12.84 7.18
CA VAL A 121 2.31 12.43 8.31
C VAL A 121 1.25 11.42 7.87
N CYS A 122 0.55 11.70 6.76
CA CYS A 122 -0.44 10.78 6.20
C CYS A 122 0.17 9.44 5.80
N ARG A 123 1.35 9.46 5.15
CA ARG A 123 2.09 8.26 4.76
C ARG A 123 2.44 7.40 5.98
N ILE A 124 3.04 8.00 7.01
CA ILE A 124 3.45 7.29 8.25
C ILE A 124 2.22 6.75 8.99
N ARG A 125 1.15 7.54 9.10
CA ARG A 125 -0.12 7.11 9.72
C ARG A 125 -0.71 5.88 9.03
N ALA A 126 -0.80 5.91 7.70
CA ALA A 126 -1.33 4.79 6.91
C ALA A 126 -0.47 3.53 7.11
N LEU A 127 0.85 3.67 7.14
CA LEU A 127 1.79 2.57 7.34
C LEU A 127 1.68 1.95 8.74
N LEU A 128 1.58 2.77 9.79
CA LEU A 128 1.34 2.30 11.16
C LEU A 128 0.01 1.56 11.26
N GLN A 129 -1.06 2.13 10.69
CA GLN A 129 -2.39 1.49 10.70
C GLN A 129 -2.38 0.13 10.02
N TYR A 130 -1.69 0.01 8.88
CA TYR A 130 -1.51 -1.26 8.20
C TYR A 130 -0.73 -2.30 9.03
N CYS A 131 0.24 -1.84 9.81
CA CYS A 131 0.99 -2.68 10.74
C CYS A 131 0.21 -3.01 12.03
N GLY A 132 -1.03 -2.54 12.16
CA GLY A 132 -1.90 -2.79 13.32
C GLY A 132 -1.82 -1.73 14.43
N GLU A 133 -1.15 -0.60 14.19
CA GLU A 133 -1.04 0.52 15.14
C GLU A 133 -1.83 1.73 14.68
N GLN A 134 -2.81 2.13 15.48
CA GLN A 134 -3.64 3.28 15.16
C GLN A 134 -3.16 4.52 15.91
N LEU A 135 -2.78 5.57 15.17
CA LEU A 135 -2.61 6.90 15.71
C LEU A 135 -3.98 7.57 15.88
N THR A 136 -4.20 8.17 17.05
CA THR A 136 -5.39 8.98 17.34
C THR A 136 -5.22 10.39 16.79
N ASP A 137 -6.33 11.13 16.67
CA ASP A 137 -6.26 12.54 16.27
C ASP A 137 -5.45 13.38 17.27
N ASN A 138 -5.47 13.02 18.57
CA ASN A 138 -4.63 13.65 19.57
C ASN A 138 -3.14 13.41 19.31
N ASP A 139 -2.74 12.19 18.92
CA ASP A 139 -1.34 11.89 18.59
C ASP A 139 -0.86 12.73 17.40
N LEU A 140 -1.72 12.92 16.40
CA LEU A 140 -1.43 13.75 15.23
C LEU A 140 -1.27 15.23 15.61
N LEU A 141 -2.14 15.73 16.49
CA LEU A 141 -2.09 17.10 17.00
C LEU A 141 -0.83 17.34 17.83
N GLU A 142 -0.57 16.47 18.82
CA GLU A 142 0.64 16.53 19.65
C GLU A 142 1.91 16.46 18.79
N LYS A 143 1.94 15.57 17.79
CA LYS A 143 3.08 15.51 16.88
C LYS A 143 3.26 16.80 16.09
N THR A 144 2.17 17.38 15.60
CA THR A 144 2.21 18.66 14.90
C THR A 144 2.77 19.76 15.81
N TYR A 145 2.26 19.89 17.04
CA TYR A 145 2.73 20.89 18.00
C TYR A 145 4.19 20.72 18.43
N THR A 146 4.63 19.47 18.66
CA THR A 146 5.99 19.17 19.13
C THR A 146 7.06 19.27 18.04
N THR A 147 6.66 19.36 16.77
CA THR A 147 7.60 19.41 15.63
C THR A 147 7.85 20.81 15.08
N PHE A 148 7.09 21.82 15.53
CA PHE A 148 7.40 23.22 15.26
C PHE A 148 8.57 23.70 16.15
N PRO A 149 9.52 24.47 15.61
CA PRO A 149 10.57 25.09 16.41
C PRO A 149 9.97 25.99 17.50
N SER A 150 10.55 25.98 18.70
CA SER A 150 10.09 26.79 19.83
C SER A 150 10.04 28.30 19.55
N SER A 151 10.75 28.78 18.52
CA SER A 151 10.71 30.18 18.05
C SER A 151 9.38 30.56 17.39
N ASP A 152 8.59 29.58 16.93
CA ASP A 152 7.29 29.78 16.25
C ASP A 152 6.09 29.30 17.09
N ASN A 153 6.31 28.91 18.35
CA ASN A 153 5.25 28.57 19.29
C ASN A 153 4.48 29.83 19.72
N LEU A 154 3.60 30.33 18.85
CA LEU A 154 2.66 31.43 19.12
C LEU A 154 1.66 31.13 20.25
N LEU A 155 1.66 29.89 20.77
CA LEU A 155 0.76 29.39 21.81
C LEU A 155 1.38 29.34 23.22
N GLN A 156 2.67 29.66 23.38
CA GLN A 156 3.25 29.89 24.71
C GLN A 156 3.21 31.39 25.04
N LYS A 157 2.11 31.83 25.65
CA LYS A 157 2.04 33.07 26.43
C LYS A 157 1.97 32.74 27.90
#